data_AF-A0A800BXL9-F1
#
_entry.id   AF-A0A800BXL9-F1
#
_cell.length_a   1.000
_cell.length_b   1.000
_cell.length_c   1.000
_cell.angle_alpha   90.00
_cell.angle_beta   90.00
_cell.angle_gamma   90.00
#
_symmetry.space_group_name_H-M   'P 1'
#
loop_
_entity.id
_entity.type
_entity.pdbx_description
1 polymer ?
#
loop_
_entity_poly.entity_id
_entity_poly.type
_entity_poly.pdbx_seq_one_letter_code
_entity_poly.pdbx_strand_id
1 'polypeptide(L)' 'FDVLEEIYPAGVEEFRKMMDRHDINLPKNISKDLSDEQLDLMVTTALNLVPLWENCLGDDWRNIMTRERALDLYKRM' A
#
# COMPACT_ATOMS: atom_id res chain seq x y z
N PHE A 1 0.33 -4.00 -4.05
CA PHE A 1 -0.20 -3.35 -5.26
C PHE A 1 -1.73 -3.28 -5.24
N ASP A 2 -2.43 -4.36 -4.86
CA ASP A 2 -3.90 -4.46 -4.89
C ASP A 2 -4.71 -3.38 -4.11
N VAL A 3 -4.10 -2.74 -3.11
CA VAL A 3 -4.72 -1.66 -2.29
C VAL A 3 -4.29 -0.24 -2.69
N LEU A 4 -3.54 -0.07 -3.79
CA LEU A 4 -2.98 1.23 -4.21
C LEU A 4 -3.77 1.92 -5.32
N GLU A 5 -5.05 1.61 -5.47
CA GLU A 5 -5.92 2.10 -6.56
C GLU A 5 -6.02 3.63 -6.60
N GLU A 6 -5.97 4.30 -5.45
CA GLU A 6 -5.96 5.77 -5.37
C GLU A 6 -4.70 6.40 -5.98
N ILE A 7 -3.58 5.67 -5.97
CA ILE A 7 -2.28 6.15 -6.46
C ILE A 7 -2.07 5.71 -7.91
N TYR A 8 -2.48 4.49 -8.25
CA TYR A 8 -2.27 3.87 -9.56
C TYR A 8 -3.58 3.27 -10.11
N PRO A 9 -4.61 4.07 -10.42
CA PRO A 9 -5.93 3.53 -10.78
C PRO A 9 -5.89 2.63 -12.01
N ALA A 10 -5.29 3.12 -13.11
CA ALA A 10 -5.15 2.34 -14.34
C ALA A 10 -4.24 1.11 -14.16
N GLY A 11 -3.17 1.25 -13.38
CA GLY A 11 -2.24 0.15 -13.10
C GLY A 11 -2.90 -0.96 -12.29
N VAL A 12 -3.68 -0.62 -11.26
CA VAL A 12 -4.42 -1.60 -10.45
C VAL A 12 -5.53 -2.28 -11.26
N GLU A 13 -6.23 -1.54 -12.14
CA GLU A 13 -7.20 -2.12 -13.06
C GLU A 13 -6.54 -3.15 -13.99
N GLU A 14 -5.41 -2.80 -14.61
CA GLU A 14 -4.65 -3.69 -15.47
C GLU A 14 -4.14 -4.92 -14.69
N PHE A 15 -3.58 -4.70 -13.51
CA PHE A 15 -3.13 -5.76 -12.61
C PHE A 15 -4.24 -6.76 -12.26
N ARG A 16 -5.45 -6.27 -11.93
CA ARG A 16 -6.60 -7.14 -11.63
C ARG A 16 -7.03 -7.96 -12.86
N LYS A 17 -7.05 -7.36 -14.06
CA LYS A 17 -7.29 -8.10 -15.32
C LYS A 17 -6.24 -9.17 -15.57
N MET A 18 -4.97 -8.90 -15.24
CA MET A 18 -3.90 -9.89 -15.34
C MET A 18 -4.11 -11.03 -14.33
N MET A 19 -4.48 -10.74 -13.09
CA MET A 19 -4.78 -11.77 -12.09
C MET A 19 -5.91 -12.68 -12.57
N ASP A 20 -7.03 -12.11 -13.05
CA ASP A 20 -8.17 -12.88 -13.54
C ASP A 20 -7.79 -13.78 -14.74
N ARG A 21 -7.01 -13.23 -15.68
CA ARG A 21 -6.54 -13.99 -16.85
C ARG A 21 -5.66 -15.19 -16.48
N HIS A 22 -4.95 -15.09 -15.37
CA HIS A 22 -3.96 -16.09 -14.93
C HIS A 22 -4.41 -16.91 -13.72
N ASP A 23 -5.68 -16.78 -13.30
CA ASP A 23 -6.25 -17.45 -12.12
C ASP A 23 -5.43 -17.24 -10.83
N ILE A 24 -4.94 -16.00 -10.65
CA ILE A 24 -4.15 -15.62 -9.47
C ILE A 24 -5.07 -15.08 -8.39
N ASN A 25 -5.12 -15.80 -7.26
CA ASN A 25 -5.84 -15.37 -6.08
C ASN A 25 -4.84 -14.94 -4.99
N LEU A 26 -4.81 -13.64 -4.68
CA LEU A 26 -4.01 -13.14 -3.57
C LEU A 26 -4.73 -13.39 -2.23
N PRO A 27 -3.98 -13.80 -1.18
CA PRO A 27 -4.55 -13.89 0.17
C PRO A 27 -5.00 -12.51 0.63
N LYS A 28 -6.11 -12.48 1.38
CA LYS A 28 -6.71 -11.28 1.96
C LYS A 28 -6.62 -11.32 3.47
N ASN A 29 -6.64 -10.15 4.11
CA ASN A 29 -6.59 -9.99 5.56
C ASN A 29 -5.27 -10.51 6.16
N ILE A 30 -4.16 -10.39 5.43
CA ILE A 30 -2.85 -10.89 5.87
C ILE A 30 -2.29 -10.11 7.05
N SER A 31 -2.76 -8.88 7.25
CA SER A 31 -2.34 -8.00 8.35
C SER A 31 -3.32 -7.98 9.53
N LYS A 32 -4.47 -8.67 9.42
CA LYS A 32 -5.61 -8.54 10.35
C LYS A 32 -5.24 -8.89 11.80
N ASP A 33 -4.38 -9.88 11.98
CA ASP A 33 -4.01 -10.40 13.30
C ASP A 33 -2.66 -9.85 13.81
N LEU A 34 -2.08 -8.86 13.12
CA LEU A 34 -0.87 -8.19 13.57
C LEU A 34 -1.17 -7.25 14.75
N SER A 35 -0.25 -7.18 15.71
CA SER A 35 -0.35 -6.21 16.79
C SER A 35 -0.13 -4.78 16.29
N ASP A 36 -0.60 -3.80 17.06
CA ASP A 36 -0.34 -2.38 16.75
C ASP A 36 1.16 -2.07 16.65
N GLU A 37 1.99 -2.72 17.46
CA GLU A 37 3.46 -2.59 17.42
C GLU A 37 4.05 -3.13 16.11
N GLN A 38 3.54 -4.26 15.61
CA GLN A 38 3.97 -4.82 14.33
C GLN A 38 3.55 -3.94 13.16
N LEU A 39 2.32 -3.42 13.18
CA LEU A 39 1.83 -2.49 12.17
C LEU A 39 2.62 -1.17 12.20
N ASP A 40 2.92 -0.63 13.38
CA ASP A 40 3.70 0.60 13.50
C ASP A 40 5.13 0.42 12.97
N LEU A 41 5.75 -0.74 13.21
CA LEU A 41 7.05 -1.08 12.63
C LEU A 41 6.99 -1.09 11.10
N MET A 42 5.98 -1.74 10.51
CA MET A 42 5.80 -1.81 9.05
C MET A 42 5.58 -0.42 8.44
N VAL A 43 4.77 0.43 9.10
CA VAL A 43 4.53 1.81 8.67
C VAL A 43 5.81 2.64 8.77
N THR A 44 6.55 2.52 9.88
CA THR A 44 7.82 3.22 10.08
C THR A 44 8.84 2.83 9.01
N THR A 45 8.99 1.53 8.71
CA THR A 45 9.86 1.06 7.64
C THR A 45 9.43 1.61 6.29
N ALA A 46 8.13 1.59 5.97
CA ALA A 46 7.63 2.10 4.69
C ALA A 46 7.86 3.61 4.54
N LEU A 47 7.57 4.43 5.56
CA LEU A 47 7.73 5.89 5.50
C LEU A 47 9.21 6.35 5.46
N ASN A 48 10.15 5.51 5.87
CA ASN A 48 11.58 5.80 5.74
C ASN A 48 12.10 5.66 4.30
N LEU A 49 11.30 5.12 3.37
CA LEU A 49 11.64 4.99 1.95
C LEU A 49 11.42 6.32 1.20
N VAL A 50 12.00 7.41 1.71
CA VAL A 50 11.77 8.78 1.24
C VAL A 50 11.89 8.94 -0.29
N PRO A 51 12.94 8.43 -0.96
CA PRO A 51 13.06 8.61 -2.41
C PRO A 51 11.93 7.96 -3.23
N LEU A 52 11.33 6.87 -2.72
CA LEU A 52 10.19 6.23 -3.38
C LEU A 52 8.91 7.07 -3.26
N TRP A 53 8.71 7.71 -2.11
CA TRP A 53 7.56 8.57 -1.88
C TRP A 53 7.67 9.89 -2.66
N GLU A 54 8.85 10.51 -2.70
CA GLU A 54 9.10 11.70 -3.53
C GLU A 54 8.85 11.40 -5.02
N ASN A 55 9.35 10.26 -5.51
CA ASN A 55 9.13 9.84 -6.89
C ASN A 55 7.65 9.62 -7.24
N CYS A 56 6.85 9.15 -6.28
CA CYS A 56 5.46 8.78 -6.50
C CYS A 56 4.47 9.93 -6.27
N LEU A 57 4.71 10.74 -5.23
CA LEU A 57 3.76 11.74 -4.71
C LEU A 57 4.33 13.18 -4.75
N GLY A 58 5.57 13.35 -5.21
CA GLY A 58 6.26 14.64 -5.28
C GLY A 58 6.84 15.10 -3.93
N ASP A 59 7.37 16.32 -3.92
CA ASP A 59 8.09 16.88 -2.77
C ASP A 59 7.21 16.98 -1.51
N ASP A 60 5.89 17.11 -1.68
CA ASP A 60 4.91 17.23 -0.59
C ASP A 60 4.36 15.86 -0.11
N TRP A 61 5.04 14.75 -0.45
CA TRP A 61 4.56 13.40 -0.16
C TRP A 61 4.24 13.17 1.32
N ARG A 62 4.90 13.85 2.26
CA ARG A 62 4.69 13.67 3.71
C ARG A 62 3.30 14.14 4.16
N ASN A 63 2.74 15.14 3.49
CA ASN A 63 1.38 15.61 3.77
C ASN A 63 0.33 14.75 3.07
N ILE A 64 0.71 14.04 1.99
CA ILE A 64 -0.16 13.16 1.21
C ILE A 64 -0.20 11.74 1.79
N MET A 65 0.95 11.20 2.20
CA MET A 65 1.13 9.87 2.79
C MET A 65 1.46 9.99 4.27
N THR A 66 0.45 10.35 5.04
CA THR A 66 0.55 10.42 6.51
C THR A 66 0.72 9.02 7.10
N ARG A 67 1.20 8.95 8.35
CA ARG A 67 1.27 7.69 9.11
C ARG A 67 -0.08 6.99 9.20
N GLU A 68 -1.15 7.75 9.38
CA GLU A 68 -2.52 7.22 9.40
C GLU A 68 -2.90 6.59 8.05
N ARG A 69 -2.62 7.28 6.94
CA ARG A 69 -2.91 6.75 5.60
C ARG A 69 -2.10 5.48 5.30
N ALA A 70 -0.82 5.45 5.67
CA ALA A 70 0.02 4.27 5.51
C ALA A 70 -0.49 3.09 6.36
N LEU A 71 -0.97 3.35 7.57
CA LEU A 71 -1.58 2.33 8.44
C LEU A 71 -2.87 1.77 7.83
N ASP A 72 -3.74 2.62 7.27
CA ASP A 72 -4.97 2.17 6.59
C ASP A 72 -4.66 1.25 5.40
N LEU A 73 -3.63 1.58 4.62
CA LEU A 73 -3.16 0.71 3.52
C LEU A 73 -2.76 -0.68 4.02
N TYR A 74 -2.03 -0.77 5.14
CA TYR A 74 -1.68 -2.07 5.71
C TYR A 74 -2.90 -2.83 6.24
N LYS A 75 -3.85 -2.15 6.90
CA LYS A 75 -5.08 -2.79 7.42
C LYS A 75 -6.00 -3.34 6.32
N ARG A 76 -5.87 -2.86 5.09
CA ARG A 76 -6.63 -3.31 3.92
C ARG A 76 -6.00 -4.50 3.18
N MET A 77 -4.79 -4.94 3.56
CA MET A 77 -4.10 -6.10 2.98
C MET A 77 -4.70 -7.42 3.49
#